data_AF-A0A7L9BPL9-F1
#
_entry.id   AF-A0A7L9BPL9-F1
#
_cell.length_a   1.000
_cell.length_b   1.000
_cell.length_c   1.000
_cell.angle_alpha   90.00
_cell.angle_beta   90.00
_cell.angle_gamma   90.00
#
_symmetry.space_group_name_H-M   'P 1'
#
loop_
_entity.id
_entity.type
_entity.pdbx_description
1 polymer ?
#
loop_
_entity_poly.entity_id
_entity_poly.type
_entity_poly.pdbx_seq_one_letter_code
_entity_poly.pdbx_strand_id
1 'polypeptide(L)'
;MEEYLLDTNHVIPLLREQDPRRGVILAKLSTIAAESHVCIATATLAELEVGCCFQEKGREDAQTEIREVLRSNRLDIRPFTQHTAAEYGALKAALMRQFAREEVRNAAKWPEVWTSPVKGQPLGADEFDLIMVSHAMERNMVLVTNDPMRRIIEGISSLGSAPRFDNWISIASGTGSSP
;
A
#
# COMPACT_ATOMS: atom_id res chain seq x y z
N MET A 1 11.89 8.91 -14.83
CA MET A 1 10.43 8.91 -14.73
C MET A 1 10.05 8.05 -13.55
N GLU A 2 9.20 8.54 -12.66
CA GLU A 2 8.77 7.78 -11.47
C GLU A 2 7.37 7.22 -11.66
N GLU A 3 7.17 6.02 -11.14
CA GLU A 3 5.84 5.42 -10.96
C GLU A 3 5.51 5.38 -9.47
N TYR A 4 4.30 5.81 -9.12
CA TYR A 4 3.79 5.83 -7.75
C TYR A 4 2.66 4.81 -7.61
N LEU A 5 2.68 4.01 -6.54
CA LEU A 5 1.62 3.07 -6.20
C LEU A 5 0.91 3.58 -4.95
N LEU A 6 -0.34 4.03 -5.08
CA LEU A 6 -1.12 4.48 -3.94
C LEU A 6 -1.72 3.28 -3.21
N ASP A 7 -1.52 3.27 -1.91
CA ASP A 7 -2.20 2.41 -0.96
C ASP A 7 -3.67 2.85 -0.79
N THR A 8 -4.53 1.93 -0.38
CA THR A 8 -5.93 2.14 0.01
C THR A 8 -6.10 3.33 0.96
N ASN A 9 -5.17 3.52 1.91
CA ASN A 9 -5.21 4.65 2.85
C ASN A 9 -5.03 6.05 2.18
N HIS A 10 -4.48 6.12 0.97
CA HIS A 10 -4.35 7.32 0.14
C HIS A 10 -5.45 7.44 -0.92
N VAL A 11 -6.11 6.33 -1.28
CA VAL A 11 -7.24 6.34 -2.24
C VAL A 11 -8.55 6.69 -1.54
N ILE A 12 -8.81 6.19 -0.33
CA ILE A 12 -10.05 6.45 0.42
C ILE A 12 -10.36 7.95 0.58
N PRO A 13 -9.40 8.85 0.91
CA PRO A 13 -9.67 10.29 0.97
C PRO A 13 -10.15 10.90 -0.36
N LEU A 14 -9.75 10.32 -1.49
CA LEU A 14 -10.22 10.75 -2.81
C LEU A 14 -11.68 10.32 -3.08
N LEU A 15 -12.21 9.35 -2.33
CA LEU A 15 -13.60 8.90 -2.36
C LEU A 15 -14.48 9.60 -1.31
N ARG A 16 -13.94 10.55 -0.55
CA ARG A 16 -14.66 11.21 0.55
C ARG A 16 -14.41 12.70 0.47
N GLU A 17 -15.39 13.45 -0.07
CA GLU A 17 -15.25 14.90 -0.28
C GLU A 17 -14.86 15.66 1.00
N GLN A 18 -15.37 15.21 2.14
CA GLN A 18 -15.15 15.82 3.45
C GLN A 18 -13.87 15.32 4.16
N ASP A 19 -13.10 14.39 3.57
CA ASP A 19 -11.89 13.87 4.22
C ASP A 19 -10.81 14.97 4.25
N PRO A 20 -10.28 15.34 5.44
CA PRO A 20 -9.32 16.44 5.57
C PRO A 20 -8.03 16.22 4.80
N ARG A 21 -7.70 14.96 4.45
CA ARG A 21 -6.48 14.60 3.70
C ARG A 21 -6.65 14.79 2.19
N ARG A 22 -7.89 14.89 1.70
CA ARG A 22 -8.22 15.01 0.27
C ARG A 22 -7.46 16.15 -0.41
N GLY A 23 -7.48 17.34 0.19
CA GLY A 23 -6.84 18.53 -0.39
C GLY A 23 -5.34 18.37 -0.58
N VAL A 24 -4.67 17.76 0.40
CA VAL A 24 -3.22 17.49 0.34
C VAL A 24 -2.89 16.45 -0.75
N ILE A 25 -3.69 15.39 -0.87
CA ILE A 25 -3.47 14.37 -1.92
C ILE A 25 -3.70 14.98 -3.31
N LEU A 26 -4.77 15.75 -3.50
CA LEU A 26 -5.03 16.43 -4.78
C LEU A 26 -3.93 17.44 -5.14
N ALA A 27 -3.43 18.19 -4.15
CA ALA A 27 -2.30 19.09 -4.34
C ALA A 27 -1.03 18.33 -4.73
N LYS A 28 -0.75 17.17 -4.11
CA LYS A 28 0.39 16.35 -4.49
C LYS A 28 0.24 15.79 -5.90
N LEU A 29 -0.93 15.26 -6.26
CA LEU A 29 -1.24 14.76 -7.60
C LEU A 29 -1.01 15.82 -8.68
N SER A 30 -1.33 17.09 -8.42
CA SER A 30 -1.12 18.18 -9.40
C SER A 30 0.36 18.57 -9.59
N THR A 31 1.24 18.18 -8.65
CA THR A 31 2.69 18.38 -8.75
C THR A 31 3.43 17.24 -9.43
N ILE A 32 2.79 16.09 -9.64
CA ILE A 32 3.41 14.95 -10.31
C ILE A 32 3.66 15.31 -11.77
N ALA A 33 4.89 15.06 -12.24
CA ALA A 33 5.30 15.34 -13.61
C ALA A 33 4.38 14.63 -14.62
N ALA A 34 4.10 15.27 -15.76
CA ALA A 34 3.11 14.78 -16.72
C ALA A 34 3.47 13.40 -17.30
N GLU A 35 4.77 13.10 -17.35
CA GLU A 35 5.33 11.84 -17.78
C GLU A 35 5.37 10.77 -16.68
N SER A 36 5.20 11.15 -15.41
CA SER A 36 5.10 10.19 -14.30
C SER A 36 3.71 9.57 -14.22
N HIS A 37 3.65 8.34 -13.71
CA HIS A 37 2.41 7.59 -13.56
C HIS A 37 2.05 7.42 -12.09
N VAL A 38 0.77 7.61 -11.77
CA VAL A 38 0.21 7.29 -10.46
C VAL A 38 -0.78 6.16 -10.65
N CYS A 39 -0.65 5.12 -9.84
CA CYS A 39 -1.37 3.88 -10.00
C CYS A 39 -1.92 3.38 -8.67
N ILE A 40 -2.83 2.40 -8.73
CA ILE A 40 -3.21 1.54 -7.61
C ILE A 40 -2.96 0.08 -7.98
N ALA A 41 -2.76 -0.80 -7.00
CA ALA A 41 -2.71 -2.22 -7.25
C ALA A 41 -4.13 -2.77 -7.47
N THR A 42 -4.27 -3.90 -8.18
CA THR A 42 -5.53 -4.67 -8.17
C THR A 42 -5.93 -5.09 -6.75
N ALA A 43 -4.96 -5.22 -5.84
CA ALA A 43 -5.16 -5.50 -4.43
C ALA A 43 -5.92 -4.35 -3.74
N THR A 44 -5.46 -3.10 -3.90
CA THR A 44 -6.14 -1.87 -3.44
C THR A 44 -7.56 -1.78 -4.00
N LEU A 45 -7.75 -2.06 -5.29
CA LEU A 45 -9.10 -2.09 -5.87
C LEU A 45 -9.98 -3.15 -5.20
N ALA A 46 -9.46 -4.34 -4.93
CA ALA A 46 -10.22 -5.40 -4.27
C ALA A 46 -10.63 -5.02 -2.84
N GLU A 47 -9.78 -4.34 -2.07
CA GLU A 47 -10.16 -3.81 -0.74
C GLU A 47 -11.31 -2.81 -0.82
N LEU A 48 -11.25 -1.88 -1.78
CA LEU A 48 -12.32 -0.90 -2.02
C LEU A 48 -13.65 -1.60 -2.41
N GLU A 49 -13.57 -2.64 -3.24
CA GLU A 49 -14.72 -3.45 -3.65
C GLU A 49 -15.32 -4.24 -2.48
N VAL A 50 -14.50 -4.77 -1.55
CA VAL A 50 -15.00 -5.37 -0.30
C VAL A 50 -15.84 -4.36 0.48
N GLY A 51 -15.37 -3.12 0.63
CA GLY A 51 -16.13 -2.05 1.27
C GLY A 51 -17.48 -1.78 0.60
N CYS A 52 -17.54 -1.84 -0.74
CA CYS A 52 -18.80 -1.70 -1.49
C CYS A 52 -19.74 -2.89 -1.25
N CYS A 53 -19.22 -4.11 -1.35
CA CYS A 53 -19.99 -5.34 -1.23
C CYS A 53 -20.45 -5.65 0.20
N PHE A 54 -19.77 -5.12 1.22
CA PHE A 54 -20.16 -5.31 2.62
C PHE A 54 -21.46 -4.56 2.99
N GLN A 55 -21.99 -3.72 2.07
CA GLN A 55 -23.32 -3.11 2.12
C GLN A 55 -23.61 -2.31 3.40
N GLU A 56 -22.86 -1.24 3.64
CA GLU A 56 -23.39 -0.14 4.45
C GLU A 56 -24.61 0.48 3.73
N LYS A 57 -25.74 0.63 4.43
CA LYS A 57 -26.96 1.25 3.87
C LYS A 57 -26.63 2.61 3.23
N GLY A 58 -27.08 2.82 1.98
CA GLY A 58 -27.06 4.14 1.33
C GLY A 58 -25.89 4.41 0.37
N ARG A 59 -25.20 3.37 -0.12
CA ARG A 59 -24.07 3.49 -1.06
C ARG A 59 -24.22 2.60 -2.31
N GLU A 60 -25.39 2.64 -2.93
CA GLU A 60 -25.73 1.83 -4.12
C GLU A 60 -24.84 2.16 -5.35
N ASP A 61 -24.24 3.34 -5.38
CA ASP A 61 -23.40 3.87 -6.46
C ASP A 61 -21.88 3.80 -6.17
N ALA A 62 -21.46 3.25 -5.04
CA ALA A 62 -20.06 3.32 -4.58
C ALA A 62 -19.04 2.73 -5.58
N GLN A 63 -19.38 1.65 -6.28
CA GLN A 63 -18.50 1.08 -7.30
C GLN A 63 -18.33 2.02 -8.50
N THR A 64 -19.36 2.78 -8.86
CA THR A 64 -19.30 3.78 -9.93
C THR A 64 -18.47 4.98 -9.49
N GLU A 65 -18.66 5.43 -8.24
CA GLU A 65 -17.85 6.48 -7.62
C GLU A 65 -16.35 6.13 -7.61
N ILE A 66 -15.98 4.88 -7.24
CA ILE A 66 -14.60 4.41 -7.32
C ILE A 66 -14.05 4.58 -8.74
N ARG A 67 -14.75 4.08 -9.75
CA ARG A 67 -14.33 4.18 -11.16
C ARG A 67 -14.18 5.64 -11.60
N GLU A 68 -15.07 6.52 -11.15
CA GLU A 68 -15.02 7.95 -11.46
C GLU A 68 -13.85 8.67 -10.81
N VAL A 69 -13.58 8.38 -9.54
CA VAL A 69 -12.45 8.96 -8.81
C VAL A 69 -11.13 8.49 -9.41
N LEU A 70 -10.97 7.20 -9.71
CA LEU A 70 -9.75 6.69 -10.36
C LEU A 70 -9.52 7.38 -11.71
N ARG A 71 -10.56 7.47 -12.55
CA ARG A 71 -10.47 8.11 -13.87
C ARG A 71 -10.16 9.59 -13.79
N SER A 72 -10.86 10.33 -12.93
CA SER A 72 -10.73 11.79 -12.81
C SER A 72 -9.37 12.21 -12.27
N ASN A 73 -8.72 11.34 -11.48
CA ASN A 73 -7.38 11.54 -10.95
C ASN A 73 -6.29 10.84 -11.77
N ARG A 74 -6.63 10.29 -12.95
CA ARG A 74 -5.70 9.58 -13.86
C ARG A 74 -4.93 8.44 -13.16
N LEU A 75 -5.60 7.69 -12.30
CA LEU A 75 -5.04 6.56 -11.56
C LEU A 75 -5.20 5.27 -12.36
N ASP A 76 -4.07 4.72 -12.82
CA ASP A 76 -4.06 3.44 -13.54
C ASP A 76 -4.11 2.25 -12.56
N ILE A 77 -4.75 1.15 -12.96
CA ILE A 77 -4.77 -0.09 -12.17
C ILE A 77 -3.64 -1.01 -12.64
N ARG A 78 -2.75 -1.42 -11.72
CA ARG A 78 -1.67 -2.37 -11.99
C ARG A 78 -2.13 -3.81 -11.68
N PRO A 79 -2.13 -4.71 -12.67
CA PRO A 79 -2.57 -6.10 -12.48
C PRO A 79 -1.54 -6.92 -11.69
N PHE A 80 -2.01 -7.83 -10.85
CA PHE A 80 -1.16 -8.85 -10.24
C PHE A 80 -0.73 -9.87 -11.30
N THR A 81 0.56 -9.88 -11.65
CA THR A 81 1.11 -10.71 -12.73
C THR A 81 1.95 -11.87 -12.19
N GLN A 82 2.42 -12.75 -13.08
CA GLN A 82 3.39 -13.79 -12.72
C GLN A 82 4.69 -13.23 -12.12
N HIS A 83 5.11 -12.02 -12.53
CA HIS A 83 6.29 -11.37 -12.00
C HIS A 83 6.02 -10.83 -10.59
N THR A 84 4.85 -10.22 -10.38
CA THR A 84 4.38 -9.81 -9.05
C THR A 84 4.28 -11.00 -8.10
N ALA A 85 3.79 -12.14 -8.59
CA ALA A 85 3.68 -13.36 -7.82
C ALA A 85 5.05 -13.91 -7.39
N ALA A 86 6.07 -13.79 -8.24
CA ALA A 86 7.44 -14.17 -7.90
C ALA A 86 8.03 -13.28 -6.80
N GLU A 87 7.87 -11.96 -6.92
CA GLU A 87 8.28 -10.99 -5.89
C GLU A 87 7.57 -11.26 -4.56
N TYR A 88 6.25 -11.47 -4.60
CA TYR A 88 5.43 -11.82 -3.45
C TYR A 88 5.92 -13.10 -2.76
N GLY A 89 6.19 -14.16 -3.53
CA GLY A 89 6.70 -15.42 -2.98
C GLY A 89 8.05 -15.25 -2.28
N ALA A 90 8.96 -14.49 -2.88
CA ALA A 90 10.28 -14.20 -2.31
C ALA A 90 10.16 -13.34 -1.02
N LEU A 91 9.38 -12.25 -1.08
CA LEU A 91 9.05 -11.37 0.04
C LEU A 91 8.46 -12.17 1.20
N LYS A 92 7.39 -12.90 0.96
CA LYS A 92 6.66 -13.63 1.99
C LYS A 92 7.52 -14.72 2.63
N ALA A 93 8.30 -15.46 1.83
CA ALA A 93 9.23 -16.46 2.35
C ALA A 93 10.35 -15.84 3.21
N ALA A 94 10.88 -14.66 2.83
CA ALA A 94 11.86 -13.95 3.62
C ALA A 94 11.29 -13.52 4.98
N LEU A 95 10.07 -12.95 4.99
CA LEU A 95 9.38 -12.56 6.22
C LEU A 95 9.05 -13.76 7.10
N MET A 96 8.59 -14.87 6.52
CA MET A 96 8.31 -16.10 7.28
C MET A 96 9.54 -16.59 8.04
N ARG A 97 10.72 -16.63 7.40
CA ARG A 97 11.96 -17.05 8.09
C ARG A 97 12.32 -16.20 9.30
N GLN A 98 11.87 -14.94 9.33
CA GLN A 98 12.18 -13.99 10.40
C GLN A 98 11.09 -13.90 11.47
N PHE A 99 9.81 -14.05 11.08
CA PHE A 99 8.65 -13.76 11.94
C PHE A 99 7.74 -14.96 12.21
N ALA A 100 7.92 -16.10 11.54
CA ALA A 100 7.14 -17.30 11.76
C ALA A 100 8.06 -18.47 12.10
N ARG A 101 7.83 -19.12 13.24
CA ARG A 101 8.49 -20.38 13.57
C ARG A 101 7.74 -21.54 12.92
N GLU A 102 8.48 -22.60 12.57
CA GLU A 102 7.98 -23.87 12.03
C GLU A 102 6.87 -24.50 12.89
N GLU A 103 6.80 -24.13 14.16
CA GLU A 103 5.86 -24.61 15.18
C GLU A 103 4.42 -24.09 14.99
N VAL A 104 4.20 -23.02 14.21
CA VAL A 104 2.86 -22.46 13.98
C VAL A 104 2.21 -23.16 12.79
N ARG A 105 1.25 -24.05 13.08
CA ARG A 105 0.43 -24.72 12.06
C ARG A 105 -0.26 -23.66 11.18
N ASN A 106 -0.09 -23.75 9.86
CA ASN A 106 -0.59 -22.78 8.89
C ASN A 106 0.03 -21.37 8.99
N ALA A 107 1.23 -21.19 9.57
CA ALA A 107 1.90 -19.89 9.61
C ALA A 107 1.86 -19.18 8.24
N ALA A 108 2.11 -19.90 7.15
CA ALA A 108 2.07 -19.34 5.79
C ALA A 108 0.75 -18.62 5.38
N LYS A 109 -0.37 -18.89 6.05
CA LYS A 109 -1.70 -18.40 5.64
C LYS A 109 -2.05 -17.00 6.14
N TRP A 110 -1.48 -16.56 7.26
CA TRP A 110 -1.96 -15.36 7.97
C TRP A 110 -0.79 -14.50 8.42
N PRO A 111 -0.27 -13.60 7.58
CA PRO A 111 0.83 -12.70 7.96
C PRO A 111 0.50 -11.82 9.17
N GLU A 112 -0.78 -11.54 9.43
CA GLU A 112 -1.28 -10.70 10.51
C GLU A 112 -0.97 -11.28 11.89
N VAL A 113 -0.81 -12.61 12.00
CA VAL A 113 -0.50 -13.30 13.27
C VAL A 113 1.00 -13.50 13.49
N TRP A 114 1.84 -13.11 12.54
CA TRP A 114 3.29 -13.35 12.64
C TRP A 114 3.94 -12.44 13.66
N THR A 115 4.85 -13.01 14.44
CA THR A 115 5.49 -12.32 15.56
C THR A 115 6.96 -12.70 15.61
N SER A 116 7.84 -11.71 15.67
CA SER A 116 9.28 -11.92 15.79
C SER A 116 9.58 -12.79 17.02
N PRO A 117 10.21 -13.97 16.87
CA PRO A 117 10.48 -14.85 18.00
C PRO A 117 11.54 -14.30 18.95
N VAL A 118 12.34 -13.32 18.50
CA VAL A 118 13.40 -12.70 19.31
C VAL A 118 12.86 -11.48 20.06
N LYS A 119 12.07 -10.64 19.39
CA LYS A 119 11.61 -9.36 19.93
C LYS A 119 10.18 -9.40 20.48
N GLY A 120 9.42 -10.47 20.21
CA GLY A 120 7.99 -10.58 20.56
C GLY A 120 7.09 -9.58 19.83
N GLN A 121 7.58 -8.97 18.74
CA GLN A 121 6.88 -7.90 18.04
C GLN A 121 6.10 -8.45 16.84
N PRO A 122 4.82 -8.07 16.66
CA PRO A 122 4.05 -8.49 15.50
C PRO A 122 4.64 -7.89 14.21
N LEU A 123 4.48 -8.58 13.09
CA LEU A 123 4.82 -8.03 11.76
C LEU A 123 4.08 -6.68 11.56
N GLY A 124 2.80 -6.65 11.91
CA GLY A 124 1.97 -5.44 11.80
C GLY A 124 1.68 -5.07 10.35
N ALA A 125 1.54 -6.09 9.50
CA ALA A 125 1.13 -5.97 8.10
C ALA A 125 0.25 -7.17 7.75
N ASP A 126 -0.65 -6.98 6.80
CA ASP A 126 -1.57 -8.00 6.31
C ASP A 126 -1.20 -8.55 4.93
N GLU A 127 -2.02 -9.45 4.41
CA GLU A 127 -1.79 -10.05 3.09
C GLU A 127 -1.80 -9.02 1.94
N PHE A 128 -2.65 -8.00 2.02
CA PHE A 128 -2.76 -6.94 1.01
C PHE A 128 -1.53 -6.03 1.03
N ASP A 129 -1.00 -5.69 2.21
CA ASP A 129 0.26 -4.98 2.38
C ASP A 129 1.41 -5.70 1.65
N LEU A 130 1.52 -7.01 1.85
CA LEU A 130 2.54 -7.83 1.20
C LEU A 130 2.39 -7.81 -0.33
N ILE A 131 1.16 -7.90 -0.85
CA ILE A 131 0.90 -7.83 -2.28
C ILE A 131 1.24 -6.44 -2.84
N MET A 132 0.88 -5.35 -2.15
CA MET A 132 1.21 -3.98 -2.56
C MET A 132 2.72 -3.73 -2.62
N VAL A 133 3.45 -4.19 -1.59
CA VAL A 133 4.91 -4.13 -1.57
C VAL A 133 5.51 -4.91 -2.75
N SER A 134 4.93 -6.07 -3.09
CA SER A 134 5.39 -6.88 -4.22
C SER A 134 5.21 -6.18 -5.56
N HIS A 135 4.09 -5.46 -5.75
CA HIS A 135 3.89 -4.60 -6.92
C HIS A 135 4.95 -3.51 -7.02
N ALA A 136 5.26 -2.86 -5.89
CA ALA A 136 6.26 -1.81 -5.86
C ALA A 136 7.67 -2.33 -6.15
N MET A 137 8.02 -3.51 -5.62
CA MET A 137 9.30 -4.18 -5.88
C MET A 137 9.47 -4.55 -7.36
N GLU A 138 8.46 -5.20 -7.97
CA GLU A 138 8.53 -5.68 -9.36
C GLU A 138 8.87 -4.55 -10.35
N ARG A 139 8.26 -3.38 -10.16
CA ARG A 139 8.35 -2.24 -11.10
C ARG A 139 9.20 -1.09 -10.59
N ASN A 140 9.90 -1.25 -9.45
CA ASN A 140 10.66 -0.19 -8.80
C ASN A 140 9.84 1.10 -8.54
N MET A 141 8.58 0.92 -8.15
CA MET A 141 7.64 2.01 -7.87
C MET A 141 7.92 2.61 -6.49
N VAL A 142 7.46 3.85 -6.30
CA VAL A 142 7.33 4.47 -4.99
C VAL A 142 5.99 4.05 -4.40
N LEU A 143 6.00 3.24 -3.34
CA LEU A 143 4.79 2.91 -2.59
C LEU A 143 4.41 4.09 -1.70
N VAL A 144 3.26 4.68 -1.99
CA VAL A 144 2.70 5.82 -1.26
C VAL A 144 1.74 5.30 -0.21
N THR A 145 2.18 5.30 1.05
CA THR A 145 1.45 4.74 2.18
C THR A 145 1.73 5.53 3.45
N ASN A 146 0.77 5.53 4.37
CA ASN A 146 0.99 6.05 5.72
C ASN A 146 1.20 4.93 6.74
N ASP A 147 1.11 3.67 6.32
CA ASP A 147 1.41 2.56 7.19
C ASP A 147 2.92 2.49 7.44
N PRO A 148 3.35 2.16 8.67
CA PRO A 148 4.74 2.30 9.04
C PRO A 148 5.69 1.40 8.23
N MET A 149 5.19 0.29 7.64
CA MET A 149 5.87 -0.70 6.77
C MET A 149 7.26 -1.18 7.23
N ARG A 150 7.69 -0.79 8.43
CA ARG A 150 9.07 -0.86 8.90
C ARG A 150 9.57 -2.29 8.98
N ARG A 151 8.73 -3.21 9.43
CA ARG A 151 9.11 -4.61 9.61
C ARG A 151 9.17 -5.38 8.31
N ILE A 152 8.37 -4.97 7.31
CA ILE A 152 8.54 -5.47 5.94
C ILE A 152 9.92 -5.07 5.42
N ILE A 153 10.27 -3.78 5.54
CA ILE A 153 11.57 -3.24 5.09
C ILE A 153 12.75 -3.92 5.79
N GLU A 154 12.70 -4.03 7.13
CA GLU A 154 13.72 -4.77 7.89
C GLU A 154 13.83 -6.21 7.40
N GLY A 155 12.69 -6.85 7.14
CA GLY A 155 12.60 -8.24 6.69
C GLY A 155 13.14 -8.53 5.30
N ILE A 156 13.07 -7.55 4.40
CA ILE A 156 13.57 -7.67 3.03
C ILE A 156 14.89 -6.97 2.78
N SER A 157 15.54 -6.45 3.81
CA SER A 157 16.85 -5.80 3.68
C SER A 157 17.92 -6.68 3.01
N SER A 158 17.75 -8.01 3.04
CA SER A 158 18.60 -8.98 2.33
C SER A 158 18.22 -9.24 0.87
N LEU A 159 17.03 -8.84 0.44
CA LEU A 159 16.60 -8.88 -0.95
C LEU A 159 17.12 -7.61 -1.61
N GLY A 160 18.02 -7.73 -2.60
CA GLY A 160 18.87 -6.64 -3.12
C GLY A 160 18.18 -5.40 -3.70
N SER A 161 16.84 -5.31 -3.63
CA SER A 161 16.04 -4.16 -4.03
C SER A 161 14.96 -3.89 -2.99
N ALA A 162 15.18 -2.88 -2.14
CA ALA A 162 14.15 -2.39 -1.24
C ALA A 162 13.19 -1.45 -2.01
N PRO A 163 11.87 -1.55 -1.79
CA PRO A 163 10.92 -0.61 -2.37
C PRO A 163 11.15 0.78 -1.80
N ARG A 164 10.85 1.81 -2.62
CA ARG A 164 10.86 3.20 -2.17
C ARG A 164 9.50 3.53 -1.57
N PHE A 165 9.50 4.35 -0.52
CA PHE A 165 8.28 4.76 0.17
C PHE A 165 8.15 6.28 0.17
N ASP A 166 6.92 6.75 0.08
CA ASP A 166 6.53 8.15 0.28
C ASP A 166 5.24 8.20 1.09
N ASN A 167 4.98 9.32 1.76
CA ASN A 167 3.76 9.54 2.51
C ASN A 167 3.26 10.95 2.23
N TRP A 168 2.20 11.03 1.43
CA TRP A 168 1.68 12.31 0.96
C TRP A 168 0.81 13.01 2.00
N ILE A 169 0.30 12.28 2.99
CA ILE A 169 -0.58 12.81 4.03
C ILE A 169 0.16 13.15 5.33
N SER A 170 1.46 12.90 5.41
CA SER A 170 2.30 13.37 6.50
C SER A 170 2.38 14.89 6.44
N ILE A 171 1.79 15.58 7.41
CA ILE A 171 2.02 17.00 7.59
C ILE A 171 3.51 17.12 7.93
N ALA A 172 4.29 17.72 7.03
CA ALA A 172 5.64 18.17 7.38
C ALA A 172 5.49 19.00 8.66
N SER A 173 6.01 18.47 9.78
CA SER A 173 6.14 19.23 11.01
C SER A 173 6.84 20.52 10.61
N GLY A 174 6.10 21.62 10.70
CA GLY A 174 6.51 22.91 10.21
C GLY A 174 7.92 23.22 10.68
N THR A 175 8.70 23.74 9.75
CA THR A 175 9.95 24.46 9.98
C THR A 175 9.84 25.29 11.26
N GLY A 176 10.41 24.79 12.35
CA GLY A 176 10.73 25.58 13.53
C GLY A 176 11.93 26.44 13.19
N SER A 177 11.71 27.51 12.42
CA SER A 177 12.65 28.60 12.31
C SER A 177 12.51 29.50 13.55
N SER A 178 13.55 29.46 14.40
CA SER A 178 14.11 30.59 15.16
C SER A 178 13.39 31.07 16.44
N PRO A 179 14.11 31.73 17.37
CA PRO A 179 15.43 32.38 17.25
C PRO A 179 16.64 31.56 17.71
#